data_AF-A0A0D8L288-F1
#
_entry.id   AF-A0A0D8L288-F1
#
_cell.length_a   1.000
_cell.length_b   1.000
_cell.length_c   1.000
_cell.angle_alpha   90.00
_cell.angle_beta   90.00
_cell.angle_gamma   90.00
#
_symmetry.space_group_name_H-M   'P 1'
#
loop_
_entity.id
_entity.type
_entity.pdbx_description
1 polymer ?
#
loop_
_entity_poly.entity_id
_entity_poly.type
_entity_poly.pdbx_seq_one_letter_code
_entity_poly.pdbx_strand_id
1 'polypeptide(L)'
;FTTCSFRRRLLLLPVSLLLEPALPPLTLLNISGLLYLGLIGAALTYLFWFRGLAILGPNSVASLGFLSPLTAVLLGWFVLDQQLSLLQCSGVIVVIGSVWLSQVANRR
;
A
#
# COMPACT_ATOMS: atom_id res chain seq x y z
N PHE A 1 -1.90 0.01 22.63
CA PHE A 1 -1.91 -0.52 21.25
C PHE A 1 -1.86 -2.05 21.14
N THR A 2 -1.38 -2.79 22.15
CA THR A 2 -1.23 -4.26 22.14
C THR A 2 -2.53 -5.07 22.31
N THR A 3 -3.50 -4.58 23.09
CA THR A 3 -4.76 -5.31 23.36
C THR A 3 -5.76 -5.29 22.21
N CYS A 4 -5.79 -4.23 21.39
CA CYS A 4 -6.74 -4.10 20.28
C CYS A 4 -6.35 -4.94 19.05
N SER A 5 -5.04 -5.11 18.78
CA SER A 5 -4.55 -5.96 17.68
C SER A 5 -4.70 -7.46 17.99
N PHE A 6 -4.52 -7.85 19.26
CA PHE A 6 -4.66 -9.24 19.71
C PHE A 6 -6.09 -9.76 19.52
N ARG A 7 -7.11 -8.95 19.87
CA ARG A 7 -8.52 -9.31 19.69
C ARG A 7 -8.88 -9.53 18.23
N ARG A 8 -8.32 -8.73 17.31
CA ARG A 8 -8.56 -8.87 15.86
C ARG A 8 -7.92 -10.12 15.30
N ARG A 9 -6.70 -10.47 15.73
CA ARG A 9 -6.04 -11.73 15.34
C ARG A 9 -6.82 -12.94 15.84
N LEU A 10 -7.30 -12.92 17.08
CA LEU A 10 -8.08 -14.03 17.64
C LEU A 10 -9.43 -14.21 16.93
N LEU A 11 -10.06 -13.12 16.48
CA LEU A 11 -11.30 -13.16 15.68
C LEU A 11 -11.07 -13.66 14.25
N LEU A 12 -9.93 -13.34 13.62
CA LEU A 12 -9.63 -13.72 12.24
C LEU A 12 -8.97 -15.10 12.11
N LEU A 13 -8.31 -15.60 13.17
CA LEU A 13 -7.65 -16.91 13.20
C LEU A 13 -8.59 -18.09 12.84
N PRO A 14 -9.79 -18.24 13.44
CA PRO A 14 -10.67 -19.35 13.11
C PRO A 14 -11.23 -19.26 11.69
N VAL A 15 -11.49 -18.03 11.20
CA VAL A 15 -11.97 -17.81 9.83
C VAL A 15 -10.89 -18.16 8.82
N SER A 16 -9.65 -17.73 9.06
CA SER A 16 -8.50 -18.05 8.20
C SER A 16 -8.20 -19.56 8.17
N LEU A 17 -8.25 -20.25 9.32
CA LEU A 17 -8.06 -21.71 9.39
C LEU A 17 -9.18 -22.52 8.70
N LEU A 18 -10.40 -21.99 8.64
CA LEU A 18 -11.54 -22.66 8.01
C LEU A 18 -11.62 -22.40 6.50
N LEU A 19 -11.14 -21.24 6.01
CA LEU A 19 -11.25 -20.83 4.62
C LEU A 19 -9.96 -20.99 3.81
N GLU A 20 -8.77 -20.95 4.43
CA GLU A 20 -7.53 -21.08 3.67
C GLU A 20 -7.24 -22.56 3.32
N PRO A 21 -7.06 -22.88 2.03
CA PRO A 21 -6.55 -24.19 1.62
C PRO A 21 -5.11 -24.38 2.15
N ALA A 22 -4.72 -25.65 2.38
CA ALA A 22 -3.42 -26.01 2.91
C ALA A 22 -2.28 -25.34 2.12
N LEU A 23 -1.32 -24.75 2.84
CA LEU A 23 -0.22 -23.98 2.24
C LEU A 23 0.48 -24.82 1.16
N PRO A 24 0.57 -24.33 -0.09
CA PRO A 24 1.31 -25.01 -1.13
C PRO A 24 2.78 -25.16 -0.73
N PRO A 25 3.47 -26.21 -1.21
CA PRO A 25 4.85 -26.49 -0.82
C PRO A 25 5.75 -25.28 -1.08
N LEU A 26 6.56 -24.92 -0.09
CA LEU A 26 7.52 -23.82 -0.18
C LEU A 26 8.64 -24.19 -1.16
N THR A 27 8.45 -23.82 -2.42
CA THR A 27 9.48 -23.93 -3.44
C THR A 27 10.55 -22.84 -3.26
N LEU A 28 11.73 -23.05 -3.84
CA LEU A 28 12.78 -22.02 -3.88
C LEU A 28 12.30 -20.70 -4.51
N LEU A 29 11.37 -20.75 -5.47
CA LEU A 29 10.76 -19.58 -6.06
C LEU A 29 9.86 -18.81 -5.07
N ASN A 30 9.11 -19.52 -4.23
CA ASN A 30 8.30 -18.89 -3.19
C ASN A 30 9.19 -18.23 -2.13
N ILE A 31 10.31 -18.87 -1.76
CA ILE A 31 11.27 -18.32 -0.81
C ILE A 31 11.93 -17.06 -1.38
N SER A 32 12.35 -17.06 -2.64
CA SER A 32 12.95 -15.88 -3.26
C SER A 32 11.94 -14.73 -3.40
N GLY A 33 10.68 -15.03 -3.74
CA GLY A 33 9.59 -14.06 -3.74
C GLY A 33 9.32 -13.46 -2.35
N LEU A 34 9.32 -14.29 -1.31
CA LEU A 34 9.18 -13.83 0.08
C LEU A 34 10.37 -12.96 0.51
N LEU A 35 11.60 -13.33 0.15
CA LEU A 35 12.78 -12.51 0.43
C LEU A 35 12.72 -11.17 -0.29
N TYR A 36 12.30 -11.15 -1.56
CA TYR A 36 12.13 -9.92 -2.33
C TYR A 36 11.07 -9.00 -1.69
N LEU A 37 9.89 -9.54 -1.38
CA LEU A 37 8.81 -8.78 -0.73
C LEU A 37 9.21 -8.30 0.67
N GLY A 38 9.90 -9.11 1.45
CA GLY A 38 10.34 -8.75 2.80
C GLY A 38 11.46 -7.71 2.81
N LEU A 39 12.51 -7.92 2.00
CA LEU A 39 13.67 -7.03 1.99
C LEU A 39 13.40 -5.75 1.20
N ILE A 40 12.94 -5.88 -0.03
CA ILE A 40 12.71 -4.72 -0.91
C ILE A 40 11.34 -4.12 -0.63
N GLY A 41 10.28 -4.93 -0.65
CA GLY A 41 8.91 -4.45 -0.46
C GLY A 41 8.67 -3.83 0.92
N ALA A 42 9.19 -4.44 1.99
CA ALA A 42 9.02 -3.95 3.35
C ALA A 42 10.25 -3.18 3.87
N ALA A 43 11.39 -3.83 4.10
CA ALA A 43 12.50 -3.21 4.85
C ALA A 43 13.05 -1.95 4.17
N LEU A 44 13.38 -2.03 2.88
CA LEU A 44 13.92 -0.90 2.12
C LEU A 44 12.90 0.24 1.98
N THR A 45 11.65 -0.09 1.63
CA THR A 45 10.57 0.89 1.55
C THR A 45 10.35 1.61 2.88
N TYR A 46 10.36 0.89 4.00
CA TYR A 46 10.21 1.48 5.32
C TYR A 46 11.37 2.41 5.67
N LEU A 47 12.61 2.05 5.31
CA LEU A 47 13.76 2.94 5.51
C LEU A 47 13.57 4.27 4.76
N PHE A 48 13.14 4.22 3.50
CA PHE A 48 12.84 5.44 2.74
C PHE A 48 11.66 6.21 3.33
N TRP A 49 10.61 5.52 3.77
CA TRP A 49 9.44 6.13 4.39
C TRP A 49 9.79 6.86 5.68
N PHE A 50 10.54 6.23 6.58
CA PHE A 50 10.98 6.87 7.82
C PHE A 50 11.94 8.03 7.58
N ARG A 51 12.83 7.92 6.58
CA ARG A 51 13.66 9.06 6.15
C ARG A 51 12.80 10.21 5.60
N GLY A 52 11.81 9.91 4.77
CA GLY A 52 10.88 10.91 4.24
C GLY A 52 10.08 11.60 5.35
N LEU A 53 9.60 10.84 6.34
CA LEU A 53 8.96 11.38 7.54
C LEU A 53 9.88 12.32 8.33
N ALA A 54 11.15 11.96 8.50
CA ALA A 54 12.11 12.77 9.22
C ALA A 54 12.46 14.09 8.50
N ILE A 55 12.42 14.11 7.16
CA ILE A 55 12.79 15.29 6.35
C ILE A 55 11.59 16.22 6.11
N LEU A 56 10.43 15.67 5.75
CA LEU A 56 9.26 16.44 5.28
C LEU A 56 8.22 16.71 6.37
N GLY A 57 8.30 16.00 7.50
CA GLY A 57 7.30 16.06 8.56
C GLY A 57 6.01 15.29 8.23
N PRO A 58 5.22 14.92 9.26
CA PRO A 58 4.09 14.00 9.11
C PRO A 58 2.96 14.52 8.21
N ASN A 59 2.73 15.84 8.17
CA ASN A 59 1.65 16.43 7.37
C ASN A 59 1.89 16.28 5.86
N SER A 60 3.10 16.56 5.38
CA SER A 60 3.42 16.41 3.95
C SER A 60 3.50 14.95 3.51
N VAL A 61 3.94 14.04 4.39
CA VAL A 61 3.97 12.60 4.07
C VAL A 61 2.57 12.00 4.01
N ALA A 62 1.61 12.49 4.79
CA ALA A 62 0.21 12.06 4.68
C ALA A 62 -0.34 12.30 3.27
N SER A 63 0.00 13.44 2.65
CA SER A 63 -0.40 13.76 1.27
C SER A 63 0.26 12.84 0.23
N LEU A 64 1.49 12.34 0.49
CA LEU A 64 2.14 11.34 -0.38
C LEU A 64 1.41 10.00 -0.40
N GLY A 65 0.63 9.67 0.65
CA GLY A 65 -0.20 8.46 0.68
C GLY A 65 -1.22 8.40 -0.47
N PHE A 66 -1.72 9.55 -0.91
CA PHE A 66 -2.61 9.65 -2.08
C PHE A 66 -1.91 9.40 -3.41
N LEU A 67 -0.58 9.42 -3.47
CA LEU A 67 0.15 8.99 -4.67
C LEU A 67 0.10 7.48 -4.86
N SER A 68 -0.14 6.70 -3.81
CA SER A 68 -0.25 5.24 -3.90
C SER A 68 -1.31 4.79 -4.93
N PRO A 69 -2.58 5.23 -4.85
CA PRO A 69 -3.57 4.86 -5.87
C PRO A 69 -3.19 5.35 -7.28
N LEU A 70 -2.53 6.50 -7.42
CA LEU A 70 -2.03 6.97 -8.72
C LEU A 70 -0.95 6.04 -9.29
N THR A 71 0.05 5.68 -8.48
CA THR A 71 1.11 4.75 -8.89
C THR A 71 0.54 3.37 -9.24
N ALA A 72 -0.47 2.89 -8.51
CA ALA A 72 -1.13 1.63 -8.81
C ALA A 72 -1.83 1.65 -10.18
N VAL A 73 -2.56 2.72 -10.50
CA VAL A 73 -3.22 2.89 -11.81
C VAL A 73 -2.19 3.00 -12.92
N LEU A 74 -1.12 3.79 -12.72
CA LEU A 74 -0.05 3.94 -13.72
C LEU A 74 0.69 2.64 -13.98
N LEU A 75 1.01 1.87 -12.93
CA LEU A 75 1.65 0.56 -13.08
C LEU A 75 0.70 -0.45 -13.73
N GLY A 76 -0.60 -0.43 -13.40
CA GLY A 76 -1.60 -1.29 -14.05
C GLY A 76 -1.74 -1.00 -15.55
N TRP A 77 -1.70 0.28 -15.93
CA TRP A 77 -1.73 0.68 -17.33
C TRP A 77 -0.41 0.36 -18.05
N PHE A 78 0.74 0.69 -17.47
CA PHE A 78 2.04 0.57 -18.17
C PHE A 78 2.62 -0.85 -18.14
N VAL A 79 2.49 -1.57 -17.04
CA VAL A 79 3.10 -2.90 -16.84
C VAL A 79 2.16 -4.02 -17.24
N LEU A 80 0.85 -3.85 -16.99
CA LEU A 80 -0.17 -4.86 -17.27
C LEU A 80 -1.00 -4.56 -18.53
N ASP A 81 -0.71 -3.46 -19.24
CA ASP A 81 -1.42 -2.99 -20.45
C ASP A 81 -2.94 -2.90 -20.27
N GLN A 82 -3.39 -2.61 -19.03
CA GLN A 82 -4.82 -2.54 -18.72
C GLN A 82 -5.46 -1.31 -19.35
N GLN A 83 -6.54 -1.52 -20.10
CA GLN A 83 -7.35 -0.42 -20.63
C GLN A 83 -7.99 0.37 -19.49
N LEU A 84 -7.66 1.66 -19.42
CA LEU A 84 -8.19 2.56 -18.41
C LEU A 84 -9.68 2.82 -18.68
N SER A 85 -10.52 2.35 -17.76
CA SER A 85 -11.96 2.64 -17.81
C SER A 85 -12.24 4.11 -17.47
N LEU A 86 -13.31 4.67 -18.02
CA LEU A 86 -13.83 6.01 -17.67
C LEU A 86 -14.00 6.20 -16.14
N LEU A 87 -14.35 5.12 -15.42
CA LEU A 87 -14.45 5.13 -13.95
C LEU A 87 -13.09 5.21 -13.24
N GLN A 88 -12.02 4.63 -13.80
CA GLN A 88 -10.67 4.79 -13.24
C GLN A 88 -10.15 6.20 -13.48
N CYS A 89 -10.45 6.79 -14.65
CA CYS A 89 -10.12 8.18 -14.94
C CYS A 89 -10.81 9.16 -13.96
N SER A 90 -12.09 8.96 -13.64
CA SER A 90 -12.76 9.79 -12.64
C SER A 90 -12.16 9.63 -11.25
N GLY A 91 -11.78 8.39 -10.87
CA GLY A 91 -11.04 8.12 -9.64
C GLY A 91 -9.69 8.86 -9.57
N VAL A 92 -8.92 8.85 -10.66
CA VAL A 92 -7.65 9.61 -10.78
C VAL A 92 -7.88 11.11 -10.57
N ILE A 93 -8.92 11.68 -11.19
CA ILE A 93 -9.28 13.10 -11.02
C ILE A 93 -9.62 13.43 -9.57
N VAL A 94 -10.42 12.58 -8.91
CA VAL A 94 -10.79 12.77 -7.49
C VAL A 94 -9.55 12.71 -6.58
N VAL A 95 -8.62 11.78 -6.84
CA VAL A 95 -7.37 11.68 -6.07
C VAL A 95 -6.51 12.92 -6.26
N ILE A 96 -6.32 13.38 -7.50
CA ILE A 96 -5.55 14.60 -7.79
C ILE A 96 -6.20 15.82 -7.11
N GLY A 97 -7.52 15.96 -7.20
CA GLY A 97 -8.27 17.02 -6.53
C GLY A 97 -8.11 16.99 -5.00
N SER A 98 -8.11 15.79 -4.41
CA SER A 98 -7.91 15.59 -2.97
C SER A 98 -6.50 16.00 -2.53
N VAL A 99 -5.47 15.63 -3.30
CA VAL A 99 -4.08 16.05 -3.03
C VAL A 99 -3.96 17.57 -3.13
N TRP A 100 -4.55 18.17 -4.17
CA TRP A 100 -4.50 19.61 -4.36
C TRP A 100 -5.14 20.34 -3.18
N LEU A 101 -6.32 19.92 -2.73
CA LEU A 101 -7.00 20.48 -1.57
C LEU A 101 -6.18 20.30 -0.27
N SER A 102 -5.57 19.14 -0.07
CA SER A 102 -4.69 18.86 1.08
C SER A 102 -3.47 19.79 1.10
N GLN A 103 -2.87 20.05 -0.07
CA GLN A 103 -1.73 20.96 -0.20
C GLN A 103 -2.13 22.43 0.02
N VAL A 104 -3.31 22.85 -0.45
CA VAL A 104 -3.84 24.20 -0.19
C VAL A 104 -4.16 24.40 1.29
N ALA A 105 -4.76 23.41 1.95
CA ALA A 105 -5.07 23.46 3.37
C ALA A 105 -3.82 23.51 4.25
N ASN A 106 -2.73 22.83 3.87
CA ASN A 106 -1.47 22.82 4.63
C ASN A 106 -0.60 24.08 4.39
N ARG A 107 -0.91 24.90 3.39
CA ARG A 107 -0.23 26.19 3.14
C ARG A 107 -0.88 27.38 3.87
N ARG A 108 -2.05 27.19 4.48
CA ARG A 108 -2.71 28.17 5.34
C ARG A 108 -2.37 27.88 6.80
#